data_AF-A0A9X3HYH7-F1
#
_entry.id   AF-A0A9X3HYH7-F1
#
_cell.length_a   1.000
_cell.length_b   1.000
_cell.length_c   1.000
_cell.angle_alpha   90.00
_cell.angle_beta   90.00
_cell.angle_gamma   90.00
#
_symmetry.space_group_name_H-M   'P 1'
#
loop_
_entity.id
_entity.type
_entity.pdbx_description
1 polymer ?
#
loop_
_entity_poly.entity_id
_entity_poly.type
_entity_poly.pdbx_seq_one_letter_code
_entity_poly.pdbx_strand_id
1 'polypeptide(L)'
;MLLLSLLFIAVIGFLAQTTGLCMVRGVKEATGGKPIFLISILLSGAFVWLAVGAAYLLGQPVRLDSYYPTLLSAVGGLIFGLGAAFNGGCGVSTISRFARGKIMMFATMLGWLVSWLLFADLLSGHMVKAYVISPVLHMGILIILSALLLVVAFKSEAKIRKLWLSMLGIGVMAGLVFIYEPHWTPSSLLKSMGLSVWNGHDASWPSAERFYLFLCLVLGMVVAAVMTKSFQFEFSRLSRLFKHFLAGLLMGVGAVMASGGNDSQLLVALPALSAAGMVTTLCMVIGIFIGLKLQNGRPI
;
A
#
# COMPACT_ATOMS: atom_id res chain seq x y z
N MET A 1 1.51 20.11 12.86
CA MET A 1 0.95 18.99 12.07
C MET A 1 2.04 18.00 11.65
N LEU A 2 3.16 18.44 11.06
CA LEU A 2 4.27 17.56 10.68
C LEU A 2 4.73 16.58 11.77
N LEU A 3 5.07 17.06 12.99
CA LEU A 3 5.54 16.20 14.09
C LEU A 3 4.54 15.09 14.46
N LEU A 4 3.25 15.41 14.44
CA LEU A 4 2.19 14.45 14.71
C LEU A 4 2.09 13.41 13.58
N SER A 5 2.19 13.85 12.32
CA SER A 5 2.24 12.96 11.16
C SER A 5 3.46 12.03 11.18
N LEU A 6 4.63 12.55 11.57
CA LEU A 6 5.86 11.76 11.73
C LEU A 6 5.68 10.68 12.81
N LEU A 7 5.07 11.04 13.95
CA LEU A 7 4.75 10.08 15.00
C LEU A 7 3.78 9.00 14.51
N PHE A 8 2.67 9.39 13.87
CA PHE A 8 1.69 8.43 13.34
C PHE A 8 2.30 7.50 12.30
N ILE A 9 3.12 8.01 11.38
CA ILE A 9 3.80 7.16 10.41
C ILE A 9 4.79 6.20 11.09
N ALA A 10 5.54 6.65 12.09
CA ALA A 10 6.43 5.76 12.83
C ALA A 10 5.64 4.62 13.51
N VAL A 11 4.47 4.92 14.09
CA VAL A 11 3.58 3.91 14.67
C VAL A 11 3.00 2.99 13.59
N ILE A 12 2.61 3.51 12.42
CA ILE A 12 2.18 2.69 11.28
C ILE A 12 3.30 1.73 10.87
N GLY A 13 4.54 2.20 10.77
CA GLY A 13 5.70 1.37 10.45
C GLY A 13 5.90 0.25 11.48
N PHE A 14 5.82 0.61 12.77
CA PHE A 14 5.90 -0.34 13.88
C PHE A 14 4.80 -1.41 13.82
N LEU A 15 3.54 -1.00 13.60
CA LEU A 15 2.40 -1.92 13.49
C LEU A 15 2.47 -2.78 12.23
N ALA A 16 2.84 -2.21 11.08
CA ALA A 16 3.00 -2.94 9.83
C ALA A 16 4.05 -4.04 9.97
N GLN A 17 5.15 -3.74 10.67
CA GLN A 17 6.20 -4.70 10.96
C GLN A 17 5.74 -5.81 11.91
N THR A 18 5.13 -5.45 13.05
CA THR A 18 4.73 -6.41 14.09
C THR A 18 3.54 -7.29 13.69
N THR A 19 2.59 -6.75 12.93
CA THR A 19 1.46 -7.52 12.37
C THR A 19 1.89 -8.40 11.19
N GLY A 20 3.03 -8.09 10.57
CA GLY A 20 3.48 -8.74 9.35
C GLY A 20 2.58 -8.41 8.16
N LEU A 21 2.18 -7.13 8.04
CA LEU A 21 1.28 -6.61 7.01
C LEU A 21 1.80 -6.96 5.62
N CYS A 22 1.10 -7.86 4.93
CA CYS A 22 1.49 -8.32 3.60
C CYS A 22 0.27 -8.88 2.87
N MET A 23 -0.10 -8.27 1.75
CA MET A 23 -1.21 -8.74 0.93
C MET A 23 -0.96 -10.15 0.38
N VAL A 24 0.29 -10.46 -0.01
CA VAL A 24 0.67 -11.81 -0.50
C VAL A 24 0.41 -12.89 0.56
N ARG A 25 0.75 -12.58 1.82
CA ARG A 25 0.44 -13.47 2.94
C ARG A 25 -1.08 -13.58 3.15
N GLY A 26 -1.81 -12.47 3.06
CA GLY A 26 -3.27 -12.46 3.12
C GLY A 26 -3.91 -13.38 2.09
N VAL A 27 -3.49 -13.30 0.83
CA VAL A 27 -4.00 -14.19 -0.23
C VAL A 27 -3.63 -15.65 0.07
N LYS A 28 -2.39 -15.93 0.48
CA LYS A 28 -1.97 -17.29 0.86
C LYS A 28 -2.82 -17.87 2.00
N GLU A 29 -3.06 -17.11 3.06
CA GLU A 29 -3.92 -17.55 4.18
C GLU A 29 -5.37 -17.73 3.75
N ALA A 30 -5.89 -16.84 2.89
CA ALA A 30 -7.24 -16.96 2.32
C ALA A 30 -7.41 -18.24 1.49
N THR A 31 -6.41 -18.60 0.66
CA THR A 31 -6.44 -19.87 -0.10
C THR A 31 -6.38 -21.10 0.78
N GLY A 32 -5.83 -20.98 1.99
CA GLY A 32 -5.84 -22.03 3.02
C GLY A 32 -7.08 -22.03 3.91
N GLY A 33 -8.14 -21.30 3.55
CA GLY A 33 -9.41 -21.25 4.30
C GLY A 33 -9.47 -20.21 5.43
N LYS A 34 -8.46 -19.33 5.56
CA LYS A 34 -8.40 -18.29 6.61
C LYS A 34 -8.37 -16.89 5.99
N PRO A 35 -9.49 -16.38 5.44
CA PRO A 35 -9.51 -15.12 4.68
C PRO A 35 -9.46 -13.86 5.55
N ILE A 36 -9.67 -13.99 6.88
CA ILE A 36 -9.83 -12.86 7.80
C ILE A 36 -8.67 -11.87 7.69
N PHE A 37 -7.42 -12.35 7.60
CA PHE A 37 -6.25 -11.47 7.47
C PHE A 37 -6.29 -10.62 6.20
N LEU A 38 -6.69 -11.20 5.05
CA LEU A 38 -6.85 -10.46 3.81
C LEU A 38 -7.98 -9.44 3.90
N ILE A 39 -9.14 -9.85 4.43
CA ILE A 39 -10.31 -8.98 4.56
C ILE A 39 -9.99 -7.77 5.46
N SER A 40 -9.28 -7.98 6.57
CA SER A 40 -8.86 -6.88 7.44
C SER A 40 -7.89 -5.90 6.76
N ILE A 41 -7.05 -6.37 5.83
CA ILE A 41 -6.18 -5.50 5.03
C ILE A 41 -7.01 -4.68 4.04
N LEU A 42 -7.93 -5.33 3.31
CA LEU A 42 -8.79 -4.69 2.31
C LEU A 42 -9.71 -3.62 2.91
N LEU A 43 -10.16 -3.83 4.15
CA LEU A 43 -11.07 -2.93 4.86
C LEU A 43 -10.37 -2.03 5.88
N SER A 44 -9.03 -1.98 5.87
CA SER A 44 -8.24 -1.21 6.83
C SER A 44 -8.56 0.28 6.82
N GLY A 45 -8.81 0.87 5.64
CA GLY A 45 -9.13 2.28 5.49
C GLY A 45 -10.59 2.67 5.74
N ALA A 46 -11.44 1.77 6.26
CA ALA A 46 -12.86 2.07 6.51
C ALA A 46 -13.08 3.28 7.44
N PHE A 47 -12.13 3.55 8.35
CA PHE A 47 -12.19 4.64 9.33
C PHE A 47 -11.63 5.98 8.85
N VAL A 48 -11.24 6.10 7.58
CA VAL A 48 -10.70 7.36 7.02
C VAL A 48 -11.69 8.53 7.17
N TRP A 49 -13.00 8.27 7.26
CA TRP A 49 -14.01 9.30 7.53
C TRP A 49 -13.74 10.11 8.82
N LEU A 50 -13.07 9.53 9.83
CA LEU A 50 -12.67 10.27 11.03
C LEU A 50 -11.66 11.38 10.70
N ALA A 51 -10.70 11.08 9.82
CA ALA A 51 -9.73 12.04 9.34
C ALA A 51 -10.39 13.12 8.47
N VAL A 52 -11.30 12.72 7.57
CA VAL A 52 -12.07 13.66 6.75
C VAL A 52 -12.93 14.59 7.62
N GLY A 53 -13.62 14.05 8.63
CA GLY A 53 -14.42 14.83 9.57
C GLY A 53 -13.56 15.81 10.39
N ALA A 54 -12.39 15.36 10.87
CA ALA A 54 -11.46 16.24 11.58
C ALA A 54 -10.95 17.38 10.68
N ALA A 55 -10.64 17.10 9.41
CA ALA A 55 -10.21 18.11 8.47
C ALA A 55 -11.31 19.14 8.16
N TYR A 56 -12.58 18.70 8.06
CA TYR A 56 -13.72 19.60 7.91
C TYR A 56 -13.86 20.56 9.08
N LEU A 57 -13.70 20.07 10.32
CA LEU A 57 -13.69 20.90 11.53
C LEU A 57 -12.53 21.91 11.56
N LEU A 58 -11.41 21.57 10.93
CA LEU A 58 -10.23 22.44 10.82
C LEU A 58 -10.28 23.37 9.59
N GLY A 59 -11.36 23.36 8.81
CA GLY A 59 -11.51 24.17 7.60
C GLY A 59 -10.53 23.81 6.48
N GLN A 60 -9.95 22.60 6.51
CA GLN A 60 -8.98 22.14 5.52
C GLN A 60 -9.70 21.52 4.31
N PRO A 61 -9.31 21.87 3.07
CA PRO A 61 -9.90 21.28 1.88
C PRO A 61 -9.42 19.82 1.74
N VAL A 62 -10.32 18.86 1.93
CA VAL A 62 -10.04 17.45 1.65
C VAL A 62 -10.70 17.06 0.33
N ARG A 63 -9.88 16.57 -0.59
CA ARG A 63 -10.36 15.97 -1.85
C ARG A 63 -10.03 14.48 -1.84
N LEU A 64 -11.09 13.66 -1.82
CA LEU A 64 -11.00 12.23 -2.08
C LEU A 64 -11.47 11.98 -3.50
N ASP A 65 -10.51 11.91 -4.42
CA ASP A 65 -10.83 11.74 -5.83
C ASP A 65 -11.26 10.30 -6.13
N SER A 66 -12.43 10.17 -6.77
CA SER A 66 -12.98 8.89 -7.20
C SER A 66 -12.94 8.77 -8.71
N TYR A 67 -12.40 7.66 -9.18
CA TYR A 67 -12.16 7.42 -10.60
C TYR A 67 -12.91 6.19 -11.13
N TYR A 68 -13.39 6.28 -12.37
CA TYR A 68 -13.93 5.12 -13.10
C TYR A 68 -12.82 4.12 -13.47
N PRO A 69 -13.10 2.81 -13.42
CA PRO A 69 -12.11 1.79 -13.76
C PRO A 69 -11.80 1.82 -15.26
N THR A 70 -10.54 1.57 -15.60
CA THR A 70 -10.10 1.36 -16.98
C THR A 70 -9.54 -0.05 -17.13
N LEU A 71 -9.48 -0.53 -18.37
CA LEU A 71 -8.81 -1.81 -18.65
C LEU A 71 -7.33 -1.75 -18.21
N LEU A 72 -6.70 -0.59 -18.38
CA LEU A 72 -5.32 -0.36 -17.99
C LEU A 72 -5.13 -0.50 -16.47
N SER A 73 -6.03 0.07 -15.66
CA SER A 73 -5.96 -0.07 -14.19
C SER A 73 -6.18 -1.53 -13.73
N ALA A 74 -7.08 -2.26 -14.41
CA ALA A 74 -7.33 -3.67 -14.12
C ALA A 74 -6.11 -4.55 -14.45
N VAL A 75 -5.55 -4.42 -15.66
CA VAL A 75 -4.35 -5.15 -16.09
C VAL A 75 -3.15 -4.76 -15.23
N GLY A 76 -3.00 -3.47 -14.91
CA GLY A 76 -1.97 -2.96 -14.00
C GLY A 76 -2.03 -3.61 -12.63
N GLY A 77 -3.23 -3.71 -12.04
CA GLY A 77 -3.44 -4.44 -10.80
C GLY A 77 -3.01 -5.90 -10.89
N LEU A 78 -3.42 -6.61 -11.95
CA LEU A 78 -3.04 -8.01 -12.17
C LEU A 78 -1.52 -8.21 -12.25
N ILE A 79 -0.85 -7.38 -13.06
CA ILE A 79 0.61 -7.40 -13.25
C ILE A 79 1.33 -7.09 -11.93
N PHE A 80 0.87 -6.07 -11.19
CA PHE A 80 1.42 -5.74 -9.87
C PHE A 80 1.31 -6.94 -8.92
N GLY A 81 0.15 -7.59 -8.91
CA GLY A 81 -0.11 -8.77 -8.08
C GLY A 81 0.83 -9.95 -8.40
N LEU A 82 1.05 -10.24 -9.69
CA LEU A 82 2.01 -11.25 -10.14
C LEU A 82 3.43 -10.91 -9.68
N GLY A 83 3.85 -9.65 -9.85
CA GLY A 83 5.15 -9.17 -9.38
C GLY A 83 5.32 -9.32 -7.87
N ALA A 84 4.29 -8.93 -7.10
CA ALA A 84 4.29 -9.07 -5.65
C ALA A 84 4.39 -10.54 -5.21
N ALA A 85 3.72 -11.46 -5.91
CA ALA A 85 3.86 -12.89 -5.65
C ALA A 85 5.30 -13.36 -5.93
N PHE A 86 5.90 -13.04 -7.09
CA PHE A 86 7.29 -13.43 -7.41
C PHE A 86 8.33 -12.83 -6.47
N ASN A 87 8.09 -11.61 -5.99
CA ASN A 87 8.90 -10.98 -4.96
C ASN A 87 8.71 -11.62 -3.56
N GLY A 88 7.60 -12.32 -3.35
CA GLY A 88 7.19 -12.87 -2.05
C GLY A 88 6.73 -11.82 -1.05
N GLY A 89 6.37 -10.62 -1.52
CA GLY A 89 5.94 -9.49 -0.70
C GLY A 89 5.36 -8.36 -1.55
N CYS A 90 4.36 -7.65 -1.02
CA CYS A 90 3.84 -6.41 -1.61
C CYS A 90 4.74 -5.20 -1.27
N GLY A 91 4.41 -3.99 -1.71
CA GLY A 91 5.24 -2.79 -1.51
C GLY A 91 5.64 -2.56 -0.05
N VAL A 92 4.67 -2.45 0.85
CA VAL A 92 4.93 -2.27 2.30
C VAL A 92 5.72 -3.44 2.91
N SER A 93 5.44 -4.67 2.49
CA SER A 93 6.15 -5.86 2.96
C SER A 93 7.59 -5.92 2.46
N THR A 94 7.86 -5.39 1.25
CA THR A 94 9.21 -5.27 0.69
C THR A 94 10.06 -4.36 1.56
N ILE A 95 9.52 -3.19 1.93
CA ILE A 95 10.19 -2.24 2.82
C ILE A 95 10.37 -2.84 4.22
N SER A 96 9.35 -3.50 4.76
CA SER A 96 9.43 -4.12 6.10
C SER A 96 10.43 -5.29 6.15
N ARG A 97 10.58 -6.04 5.06
CA ARG A 97 11.62 -7.08 4.92
C ARG A 97 13.01 -6.48 4.77
N PHE A 98 13.15 -5.39 4.03
CA PHE A 98 14.41 -4.64 3.97
C PHE A 98 14.81 -4.14 5.36
N ALA A 99 13.86 -3.56 6.13
CA ALA A 99 14.06 -3.11 7.50
C ALA A 99 14.43 -4.24 8.49
N ARG A 100 14.12 -5.51 8.17
CA ARG A 100 14.60 -6.68 8.92
C ARG A 100 16.02 -7.10 8.59
N GLY A 101 16.68 -6.48 7.61
CA GLY A 101 18.03 -6.85 7.17
C GLY A 101 18.08 -7.72 5.91
N LYS A 102 16.96 -7.94 5.20
CA LYS A 102 16.96 -8.60 3.88
C LYS A 102 17.34 -7.62 2.78
N ILE A 103 18.64 -7.38 2.61
CA ILE A 103 19.21 -6.37 1.70
C ILE A 103 18.72 -6.55 0.25
N MET A 104 18.46 -7.79 -0.18
CA MET A 104 17.98 -8.11 -1.53
C MET A 104 16.67 -7.39 -1.92
N MET A 105 15.83 -7.04 -0.95
CA MET A 105 14.58 -6.31 -1.19
C MET A 105 14.82 -4.91 -1.77
N PHE A 106 16.01 -4.36 -1.59
CA PHE A 106 16.42 -3.11 -2.23
C PHE A 106 16.40 -3.23 -3.76
N ALA A 107 16.78 -4.38 -4.33
CA ALA A 107 16.69 -4.60 -5.77
C ALA A 107 15.26 -4.54 -6.29
N THR A 108 14.28 -5.03 -5.51
CA THR A 108 12.86 -4.87 -5.86
C THR A 108 12.45 -3.40 -5.91
N MET A 109 12.89 -2.60 -4.93
CA MET A 109 12.61 -1.17 -4.89
C MET A 109 13.24 -0.43 -6.08
N LEU A 110 14.48 -0.81 -6.46
CA LEU A 110 15.14 -0.27 -7.66
C LEU A 110 14.42 -0.67 -8.94
N GLY A 111 14.04 -1.94 -9.11
CA GLY A 111 13.28 -2.39 -10.27
C GLY A 111 11.95 -1.65 -10.40
N TRP A 112 11.27 -1.44 -9.27
CA TRP A 112 10.05 -0.64 -9.25
C TRP A 112 10.28 0.80 -9.70
N LEU A 113 11.31 1.46 -9.17
CA LEU A 113 11.68 2.82 -9.57
C LEU A 113 12.03 2.90 -11.06
N VAL A 114 12.82 1.95 -11.57
CA VAL A 114 13.19 1.86 -12.99
C VAL A 114 11.97 1.75 -13.89
N SER A 115 10.95 0.99 -13.49
CA SER A 115 9.71 0.93 -14.29
C SER A 115 8.95 2.25 -14.31
N TRP A 116 8.92 3.01 -13.22
CA TRP A 116 8.35 4.36 -13.25
C TRP A 116 9.13 5.29 -14.18
N LEU A 117 10.47 5.18 -14.20
CA LEU A 117 11.33 5.96 -15.10
C LEU A 117 11.09 5.63 -16.57
N LEU A 118 10.95 4.35 -16.91
CA LEU A 118 10.89 3.89 -18.30
C LEU A 118 9.46 3.85 -18.89
N PHE A 119 8.45 3.66 -18.04
CA PHE A 119 7.09 3.34 -18.50
C PHE A 119 5.99 4.28 -17.98
N ALA A 120 6.29 5.27 -17.13
CA ALA A 120 5.50 6.51 -17.13
C ALA A 120 5.49 7.08 -18.57
N ASP A 121 4.86 8.19 -18.93
CA ASP A 121 4.68 8.60 -20.34
C ASP A 121 3.94 7.58 -21.24
N LEU A 122 4.49 6.39 -21.52
CA LEU A 122 3.92 5.34 -22.36
C LEU A 122 2.70 4.65 -21.74
N LEU A 123 2.80 4.18 -20.49
CA LEU A 123 1.72 3.44 -19.80
C LEU A 123 0.93 4.31 -18.84
N SER A 124 1.26 5.60 -18.81
CA SER A 124 0.61 6.64 -18.03
C SER A 124 -0.73 6.99 -18.69
N GLY A 125 -1.72 6.10 -18.54
CA GLY A 125 -2.97 6.13 -19.30
C GLY A 125 -3.84 7.37 -19.05
N HIS A 126 -4.00 8.16 -20.11
CA HIS A 126 -5.05 9.12 -20.45
C HIS A 126 -6.26 9.26 -19.49
N MET A 127 -6.49 10.49 -19.05
CA MET A 127 -7.76 11.09 -18.57
C MET A 127 -8.76 10.09 -17.98
N VAL A 128 -8.46 9.58 -16.79
CA VAL A 128 -9.46 8.83 -16.03
C VAL A 128 -10.57 9.79 -15.62
N LYS A 129 -11.79 9.54 -16.10
CA LYS A 129 -12.95 10.38 -15.76
C LYS A 129 -13.17 10.30 -14.26
N ALA A 130 -12.97 11.41 -13.57
CA ALA A 130 -13.33 11.54 -12.17
C ALA A 130 -14.84 11.63 -12.04
N TYR A 131 -15.38 11.07 -10.97
CA TYR A 131 -16.75 11.30 -10.53
C TYR A 131 -16.75 11.77 -9.09
N VAL A 132 -17.79 12.49 -8.71
CA VAL A 132 -17.93 13.04 -7.37
C VAL A 132 -19.07 12.30 -6.66
N ILE A 133 -18.76 11.73 -5.50
CA ILE A 133 -19.76 11.19 -4.59
C ILE A 133 -20.18 12.33 -3.65
N SER A 134 -21.47 12.46 -3.39
CA SER A 134 -21.96 13.42 -2.38
C SER A 134 -21.24 13.18 -1.04
N PRO A 135 -20.66 14.20 -0.40
CA PRO A 135 -19.92 14.04 0.86
C PRO A 135 -20.75 13.35 1.95
N VAL A 136 -22.06 13.64 2.01
CA VAL A 136 -22.98 13.02 2.98
C VAL A 136 -23.11 11.52 2.74
N LEU A 137 -23.28 11.11 1.48
CA LEU A 137 -23.40 9.70 1.10
C LEU A 137 -22.08 8.96 1.36
N HIS A 138 -20.95 9.57 0.97
CA HIS A 138 -19.62 9.01 1.17
C HIS A 138 -19.35 8.74 2.66
N MET A 139 -19.56 9.74 3.52
CA MET A 139 -19.38 9.61 4.96
C MET A 139 -20.37 8.59 5.56
N GLY A 140 -21.63 8.61 5.12
CA GLY A 140 -22.64 7.65 5.57
C GLY A 140 -22.25 6.19 5.30
N ILE A 141 -21.76 5.89 4.09
CA ILE A 141 -21.28 4.55 3.73
C ILE A 141 -20.11 4.13 4.63
N LEU A 142 -19.11 4.99 4.82
CA LEU A 142 -17.93 4.67 5.63
C LEU A 142 -18.27 4.51 7.12
N ILE A 143 -19.20 5.31 7.66
CA ILE A 143 -19.68 5.20 9.04
C ILE A 143 -20.40 3.87 9.25
N ILE A 144 -21.33 3.50 8.36
CA ILE A 144 -22.07 2.24 8.44
C ILE A 144 -21.11 1.05 8.33
N LEU A 145 -20.18 1.08 7.38
CA LEU A 145 -19.15 0.06 7.23
C LEU A 145 -18.28 -0.05 8.49
N SER A 146 -17.84 1.08 9.04
CA SER A 146 -17.05 1.13 10.27
C SER A 146 -17.80 0.52 11.46
N ALA A 147 -19.08 0.83 11.63
CA ALA A 147 -19.92 0.28 12.68
C ALA A 147 -20.07 -1.25 12.55
N LEU A 148 -20.32 -1.75 11.34
CA LEU A 148 -20.38 -3.19 11.07
C LEU A 148 -19.06 -3.88 11.42
N LEU A 149 -17.92 -3.29 11.01
CA LEU A 149 -16.61 -3.84 11.28
C LEU A 149 -16.26 -3.87 12.77
N LEU A 150 -16.70 -2.88 13.55
CA LEU A 150 -16.55 -2.91 15.00
C LEU A 150 -17.36 -4.06 15.62
N VAL A 151 -18.61 -4.24 15.21
CA VAL A 151 -19.44 -5.36 15.69
C VAL A 151 -18.77 -6.70 15.39
N VAL A 152 -18.26 -6.88 14.17
CA VAL A 152 -17.51 -8.09 13.78
C VAL A 152 -16.25 -8.24 14.62
N ALA A 153 -15.47 -7.17 14.81
CA ALA A 153 -14.24 -7.20 15.59
C ALA A 153 -14.48 -7.57 17.06
N PHE A 154 -15.50 -6.99 17.70
CA PHE A 154 -15.81 -7.23 19.11
C PHE A 154 -16.44 -8.61 19.37
N LYS A 155 -17.20 -9.16 18.41
CA LYS A 155 -17.72 -10.53 18.45
C LYS A 155 -16.64 -11.59 18.16
N SER A 156 -15.51 -11.20 17.59
CA SER A 156 -14.41 -12.12 17.28
C SER A 156 -13.59 -12.49 18.52
N GLU A 157 -12.92 -13.64 18.46
CA GLU A 157 -11.94 -14.07 19.45
C GLU A 157 -10.84 -13.02 19.70
N ALA A 158 -10.25 -13.01 20.89
CA ALA A 158 -9.30 -11.98 21.32
C ALA A 158 -8.14 -11.74 20.32
N LYS A 159 -7.62 -12.80 19.70
CA LYS A 159 -6.55 -12.72 18.70
C LYS A 159 -7.01 -12.02 17.42
N ILE A 160 -8.17 -12.39 16.90
CA ILE A 160 -8.76 -11.81 15.68
C ILE A 160 -9.22 -10.37 15.94
N ARG A 161 -9.79 -10.11 17.12
CA ARG A 161 -10.14 -8.75 17.57
C ARG A 161 -8.93 -7.84 17.59
N LYS A 162 -7.80 -8.30 18.16
CA LYS A 162 -6.54 -7.54 18.16
C LYS A 162 -6.06 -7.23 16.73
N LEU A 163 -6.17 -8.19 15.82
CA LEU A 163 -5.83 -7.99 14.41
C LEU A 163 -6.72 -6.91 13.76
N TRP A 164 -8.04 -7.00 13.90
CA TRP A 164 -8.98 -6.01 13.37
C TRP A 164 -8.68 -4.61 13.90
N LEU A 165 -8.57 -4.46 15.23
CA LEU A 165 -8.28 -3.16 15.85
C LEU A 165 -6.94 -2.60 15.40
N SER A 166 -5.92 -3.44 15.19
CA SER A 166 -4.62 -3.01 14.67
C SER A 166 -4.72 -2.49 13.23
N MET A 167 -5.46 -3.20 12.36
CA MET A 167 -5.63 -2.82 10.95
C MET A 167 -6.48 -1.55 10.79
N LEU A 168 -7.56 -1.43 11.56
CA LEU A 168 -8.39 -0.22 11.59
C LEU A 168 -7.60 0.98 12.15
N GLY A 169 -6.78 0.74 13.18
CA GLY A 169 -5.87 1.76 13.74
C GLY A 169 -4.85 2.27 12.72
N ILE A 170 -4.26 1.36 11.92
CA ILE A 170 -3.39 1.75 10.80
C ILE A 170 -4.15 2.65 9.82
N GLY A 171 -5.40 2.32 9.47
CA GLY A 171 -6.24 3.13 8.59
C GLY A 171 -6.55 4.52 9.13
N VAL A 172 -6.87 4.65 10.43
CA VAL A 172 -7.10 5.95 11.09
C VAL A 172 -5.85 6.82 11.00
N MET A 173 -4.70 6.28 11.42
CA MET A 173 -3.44 7.03 11.40
C MET A 173 -3.04 7.40 9.96
N ALA A 174 -3.22 6.49 9.01
CA ALA A 174 -2.99 6.74 7.58
C ALA A 174 -3.86 7.89 7.05
N GLY A 175 -5.13 7.92 7.44
CA GLY A 175 -6.05 9.01 7.10
C GLY A 175 -5.62 10.34 7.71
N LEU A 176 -5.19 10.36 8.98
CA LEU A 176 -4.71 11.60 9.64
C LEU A 176 -3.43 12.14 8.98
N VAL A 177 -2.52 11.25 8.59
CA VAL A 177 -1.31 11.60 7.83
C VAL A 177 -1.67 12.13 6.44
N PHE A 178 -2.67 11.54 5.78
CA PHE A 178 -3.16 11.97 4.46
C PHE A 178 -3.67 13.42 4.46
N ILE A 179 -4.27 13.91 5.56
CA ILE A 179 -4.67 15.32 5.70
C ILE A 179 -3.46 16.24 5.54
N TYR A 180 -2.31 15.83 6.08
CA TYR A 180 -1.08 16.62 6.05
C TYR A 180 -0.35 16.53 4.71
N GLU A 181 -0.13 15.30 4.22
CA GLU A 181 0.51 15.07 2.92
C GLU A 181 -0.21 13.93 2.18
N PRO A 182 -1.06 14.23 1.19
CA PRO A 182 -1.85 13.23 0.47
C PRO A 182 -1.02 12.14 -0.23
N HIS A 183 0.23 12.44 -0.57
CA HIS A 183 1.15 11.53 -1.26
C HIS A 183 2.26 11.03 -0.33
N TRP A 184 1.91 10.69 0.90
CA TRP A 184 2.87 10.16 1.87
C TRP A 184 3.26 8.69 1.62
N THR A 185 2.50 7.95 0.82
CA THR A 185 2.68 6.51 0.65
C THR A 185 3.99 6.19 -0.08
N PRO A 186 4.70 5.10 0.27
CA PRO A 186 5.92 4.70 -0.43
C PRO A 186 5.80 4.60 -1.95
N SER A 187 4.70 4.04 -2.46
CA SER A 187 4.48 3.98 -3.92
C SER A 187 4.40 5.36 -4.55
N SER A 188 3.76 6.31 -3.88
CA SER A 188 3.62 7.67 -4.40
C SER A 188 4.95 8.43 -4.39
N LEU A 189 5.81 8.18 -3.39
CA LEU A 189 7.17 8.69 -3.39
C LEU A 189 7.98 8.17 -4.60
N LEU A 190 7.94 6.86 -4.86
CA LEU A 190 8.61 6.26 -6.02
C LEU A 190 8.05 6.79 -7.35
N LYS A 191 6.73 6.97 -7.44
CA LYS A 191 6.06 7.60 -8.58
C LYS A 191 6.58 9.01 -8.82
N SER A 192 6.58 9.86 -7.80
CA SER A 192 7.05 11.24 -7.92
C SER A 192 8.53 11.31 -8.28
N MET A 193 9.38 10.50 -7.64
CA MET A 193 10.80 10.42 -8.00
C MET A 193 11.01 10.00 -9.46
N GLY A 194 10.29 8.97 -9.92
CA GLY A 194 10.37 8.50 -11.30
C GLY A 194 9.95 9.56 -12.32
N LEU A 195 8.85 10.26 -12.07
CA LEU A 195 8.35 11.30 -12.96
C LEU A 195 9.27 12.53 -13.03
N SER A 196 9.90 12.92 -11.92
CA SER A 196 10.77 14.10 -11.87
C SER A 196 12.11 13.90 -12.57
N VAL A 197 12.72 12.72 -12.42
CA VAL A 197 14.03 12.41 -13.04
C VAL A 197 13.93 12.36 -14.56
N TRP A 198 12.81 11.85 -15.10
CA TRP A 198 12.63 11.69 -16.54
C TRP A 198 12.28 13.00 -17.26
N ASN A 199 11.45 13.85 -16.66
CA ASN A 199 10.96 15.07 -17.31
C ASN A 199 11.92 16.27 -17.22
N GLY A 200 13.09 16.13 -16.59
CA GLY A 200 14.12 17.18 -16.55
C GLY A 200 13.70 18.48 -15.84
N HIS A 201 12.61 18.46 -15.08
CA HIS A 201 12.12 19.61 -14.32
C HIS A 201 12.41 19.41 -12.82
N ASP A 202 13.53 19.98 -12.36
CA ASP A 202 13.91 20.07 -10.93
C ASP A 202 12.79 20.63 -10.05
N ALA A 203 11.87 21.41 -10.63
CA ALA A 203 10.71 21.99 -9.96
C ALA A 203 9.64 20.97 -9.50
N SER A 204 9.73 19.70 -9.89
CA SER A 204 8.73 18.66 -9.56
C SER A 204 9.20 17.64 -8.51
N TRP A 205 10.44 17.76 -8.01
CA TRP A 205 11.02 16.82 -7.03
C TRP A 205 10.13 16.70 -5.78
N PRO A 206 9.98 15.50 -5.18
CA PRO A 206 9.17 15.35 -3.97
C PRO A 206 9.64 16.29 -2.86
N SER A 207 8.70 16.85 -2.10
CA SER A 207 9.00 17.67 -0.94
C SER A 207 9.85 16.91 0.08
N ALA A 208 10.74 17.62 0.78
CA ALA A 208 11.58 17.04 1.84
C ALA A 208 10.75 16.31 2.91
N GLU A 209 9.52 16.78 3.14
CA GLU A 209 8.55 16.21 4.07
C GLU A 209 8.22 14.75 3.73
N ARG A 210 8.01 14.42 2.44
CA ARG A 210 7.73 13.04 2.02
C ARG A 210 8.89 12.09 2.34
N PHE A 211 10.13 12.58 2.28
CA PHE A 211 11.31 11.80 2.68
C PHE A 211 11.37 11.61 4.19
N TYR A 212 11.03 12.64 4.98
CA TYR A 212 10.95 12.51 6.45
C TYR A 212 9.86 11.51 6.86
N LEU A 213 8.69 11.58 6.22
CA LEU A 213 7.60 10.62 6.41
C LEU A 213 8.07 9.20 6.07
N PHE A 214 8.67 8.98 4.91
CA PHE A 214 9.21 7.67 4.53
C PHE A 214 10.28 7.17 5.51
N LEU A 215 11.20 8.04 5.94
CA LEU A 215 12.24 7.68 6.90
C LEU A 215 11.63 7.28 8.25
N CYS A 216 10.67 8.03 8.78
CA CYS A 216 9.95 7.68 10.01
C CYS A 216 9.20 6.35 9.87
N LEU A 217 8.64 6.04 8.69
CA LEU A 217 7.98 4.76 8.43
C LEU A 217 8.99 3.62 8.57
N VAL A 218 10.15 3.74 7.92
CA VAL A 218 11.22 2.75 7.97
C VAL A 218 11.79 2.63 9.39
N LEU A 219 12.02 3.75 10.09
CA LEU A 219 12.47 3.75 11.48
C LEU A 219 11.50 2.99 12.38
N GLY A 220 10.20 3.22 12.26
CA GLY A 220 9.18 2.46 12.97
C GLY A 220 9.28 0.94 12.70
N MET A 221 9.50 0.55 11.45
CA MET A 221 9.70 -0.85 11.08
C MET A 221 11.00 -1.42 11.66
N VAL A 222 12.11 -0.67 11.66
CA VAL A 222 13.39 -1.10 12.23
C VAL A 222 13.28 -1.27 13.75
N VAL A 223 12.69 -0.30 14.45
CA VAL A 223 12.46 -0.38 15.91
C VAL A 223 11.63 -1.61 16.25
N ALA A 224 10.54 -1.86 15.53
CA ALA A 224 9.75 -3.08 15.69
C ALA A 224 10.56 -4.35 15.41
N ALA A 225 11.40 -4.36 14.37
CA ALA A 225 12.23 -5.51 14.03
C ALA A 225 13.24 -5.85 15.13
N VAL A 226 13.88 -4.83 15.70
CA VAL A 226 14.84 -4.98 16.81
C VAL A 226 14.12 -5.45 18.09
N MET A 227 13.01 -4.81 18.45
CA MET A 227 12.24 -5.17 19.66
C MET A 227 11.68 -6.61 19.59
N THR A 228 11.26 -7.05 18.41
CA THR A 228 10.78 -8.42 18.19
C THR A 228 11.90 -9.43 17.94
N LYS A 229 13.17 -9.00 18.02
CA LYS A 229 14.36 -9.83 17.71
C LYS A 229 14.27 -10.52 16.35
N SER A 230 13.61 -9.88 15.38
CA SER A 230 13.42 -10.38 14.02
C SER A 230 14.38 -9.77 13.00
N PHE A 231 15.29 -8.89 13.45
CA PHE A 231 16.35 -8.34 12.63
C PHE A 231 17.46 -9.39 12.39
N GLN A 232 17.67 -9.73 11.13
CA GLN A 232 18.71 -10.66 10.67
C GLN A 232 19.29 -10.15 9.37
N PHE A 233 20.60 -9.91 9.36
CA PHE A 233 21.31 -9.49 8.16
C PHE A 233 21.43 -10.69 7.21
N GLU A 234 20.64 -10.68 6.14
CA GLU A 234 20.61 -11.74 5.14
C GLU A 234 21.17 -11.20 3.82
N PHE A 235 22.44 -11.50 3.54
CA PHE A 235 22.97 -11.38 2.19
C PHE A 235 22.73 -12.70 1.43
N SER A 236 22.60 -12.61 0.11
CA SER A 236 22.21 -13.71 -0.77
C SER A 236 22.96 -13.63 -2.10
N ARG A 237 22.91 -14.71 -2.88
CA ARG A 237 23.56 -14.79 -4.19
C ARG A 237 22.98 -13.76 -5.16
N LEU A 238 23.82 -13.27 -6.08
CA LEU A 238 23.45 -12.29 -7.12
C LEU A 238 22.26 -12.73 -7.98
N SER A 239 22.09 -14.03 -8.21
CA SER A 239 20.93 -14.57 -8.93
C SER A 239 19.59 -14.29 -8.24
N ARG A 240 19.56 -14.22 -6.91
CA ARG A 240 18.36 -13.82 -6.16
C ARG A 240 18.13 -12.32 -6.26
N LEU A 241 19.20 -11.51 -6.28
CA LEU A 241 19.11 -10.06 -6.50
C LEU A 241 18.42 -9.76 -7.84
N PHE A 242 18.84 -10.44 -8.92
CA PHE A 242 18.24 -10.27 -10.24
C PHE A 242 16.77 -10.69 -10.29
N LYS A 243 16.40 -11.79 -9.61
CA LYS A 243 14.98 -12.21 -9.49
C LYS A 243 14.14 -11.15 -8.76
N HIS A 244 14.65 -10.57 -7.68
CA HIS A 244 13.98 -9.49 -6.95
C HIS A 244 13.87 -8.22 -7.79
N PHE A 245 14.92 -7.86 -8.52
CA PHE A 245 14.88 -6.75 -9.47
C PHE A 245 13.80 -6.93 -10.54
N LEU A 246 13.74 -8.12 -11.18
CA LEU A 246 12.73 -8.41 -12.20
C LEU A 246 11.31 -8.44 -11.64
N ALA A 247 11.12 -8.97 -10.43
CA ALA A 247 9.84 -8.89 -9.74
C ALA A 247 9.46 -7.44 -9.41
N GLY A 248 10.44 -6.61 -9.05
CA GLY A 248 10.31 -5.16 -8.86
C GLY A 248 9.90 -4.44 -10.13
N LEU A 249 10.50 -4.77 -11.28
CA LEU A 249 10.08 -4.24 -12.58
C LEU A 249 8.61 -4.60 -12.87
N LEU A 250 8.22 -5.85 -12.62
CA LEU A 250 6.83 -6.27 -12.83
C LEU A 250 5.86 -5.53 -11.91
N MET A 251 6.21 -5.39 -10.62
CA MET A 251 5.46 -4.54 -9.69
C MET A 251 5.39 -3.10 -10.18
N GLY A 252 6.47 -2.55 -10.70
CA GLY A 252 6.52 -1.17 -11.16
C GLY A 252 5.69 -0.90 -12.41
N VAL A 253 5.78 -1.75 -13.44
CA VAL A 253 4.91 -1.67 -14.62
C VAL A 253 3.44 -1.70 -14.21
N GLY A 254 3.08 -2.64 -13.32
CA GLY A 254 1.72 -2.71 -12.78
C GLY A 254 1.32 -1.45 -12.01
N ALA A 255 2.23 -0.88 -11.20
CA ALA A 255 1.98 0.34 -10.44
C ALA A 255 1.80 1.57 -11.34
N VAL A 256 2.54 1.67 -12.45
CA VAL A 256 2.38 2.75 -13.43
C VAL A 256 0.99 2.70 -14.04
N MET A 257 0.60 1.52 -14.57
CA MET A 257 -0.72 1.30 -15.19
C MET A 257 -1.88 1.49 -14.21
N ALA A 258 -1.67 1.12 -12.94
CA ALA A 258 -2.63 1.29 -11.86
C ALA A 258 -2.58 2.68 -11.18
N SER A 259 -1.68 3.57 -11.60
CA SER A 259 -1.42 4.87 -10.97
C SER A 259 -1.03 4.82 -9.48
N GLY A 260 -0.58 3.67 -8.98
CA GLY A 260 -0.16 3.45 -7.60
C GLY A 260 0.01 1.97 -7.26
N GLY A 261 0.77 1.68 -6.20
CA GLY A 261 0.93 0.33 -5.65
C GLY A 261 -0.15 -0.02 -4.62
N ASN A 262 -0.01 -1.18 -3.99
CA ASN A 262 -1.02 -1.72 -3.07
C ASN A 262 -1.31 -0.82 -1.85
N ASP A 263 -0.34 -0.06 -1.35
CA ASP A 263 -0.53 0.91 -0.27
C ASP A 263 -1.51 2.03 -0.65
N SER A 264 -1.34 2.59 -1.84
CA SER A 264 -2.15 3.70 -2.36
C SER A 264 -3.55 3.22 -2.70
N GLN A 265 -3.67 2.02 -3.30
CA GLN A 265 -4.98 1.44 -3.56
C GLN A 265 -5.75 1.14 -2.26
N LEU A 266 -5.09 0.59 -1.24
CA LEU A 266 -5.72 0.23 0.03
C LEU A 266 -6.05 1.42 0.93
N LEU A 267 -5.15 2.40 1.04
CA LEU A 267 -5.26 3.47 2.03
C LEU A 267 -5.84 4.76 1.46
N VAL A 268 -5.85 4.93 0.13
CA VAL A 268 -6.36 6.13 -0.54
C VAL A 268 -7.54 5.79 -1.45
N ALA A 269 -7.38 4.88 -2.41
CA ALA A 269 -8.41 4.66 -3.42
C ALA A 269 -9.66 3.90 -2.91
N LEU A 270 -9.48 2.86 -2.09
CA LEU A 270 -10.60 2.13 -1.49
C LEU A 270 -11.42 3.00 -0.52
N PRO A 271 -10.81 3.76 0.41
CA PRO A 271 -11.55 4.67 1.29
C PRO A 271 -12.20 5.83 0.52
N ALA A 272 -11.60 6.25 -0.59
CA ALA A 272 -12.24 7.18 -1.52
C ALA A 272 -13.47 6.58 -2.23
N LEU A 273 -13.81 5.29 -2.04
CA LEU A 273 -14.85 4.57 -2.75
C LEU A 273 -14.68 4.64 -4.28
N SER A 274 -13.42 4.68 -4.74
CA SER A 274 -13.10 4.69 -6.16
C SER A 274 -13.32 3.31 -6.78
N ALA A 275 -14.15 3.25 -7.83
CA ALA A 275 -14.36 2.05 -8.62
C ALA A 275 -13.07 1.55 -9.29
N ALA A 276 -12.22 2.45 -9.78
CA ALA A 276 -10.88 2.11 -10.27
C ALA A 276 -10.04 1.42 -9.19
N GLY A 277 -10.03 1.96 -7.96
CA GLY A 277 -9.29 1.37 -6.84
C GLY A 277 -9.80 -0.02 -6.45
N MET A 278 -11.13 -0.22 -6.45
CA MET A 278 -11.75 -1.52 -6.20
C MET A 278 -11.36 -2.56 -7.24
N VAL A 279 -11.52 -2.23 -8.53
CA VAL A 279 -11.16 -3.14 -9.64
C VAL A 279 -9.67 -3.45 -9.62
N THR A 280 -8.83 -2.44 -9.45
CA THR A 280 -7.37 -2.60 -9.38
C THR A 280 -6.96 -3.51 -8.22
N THR A 281 -7.51 -3.30 -7.03
CA THR A 281 -7.19 -4.11 -5.86
C THR A 281 -7.66 -5.56 -6.02
N LEU A 282 -8.85 -5.76 -6.59
CA LEU A 282 -9.34 -7.11 -6.92
C LEU A 282 -8.41 -7.82 -7.90
N CYS A 283 -8.02 -7.14 -8.98
CA CYS A 283 -7.05 -7.67 -9.94
C CYS A 283 -5.68 -7.94 -9.30
N MET A 284 -5.21 -7.10 -8.37
CA MET A 284 -4.00 -7.37 -7.58
C MET A 284 -4.11 -8.66 -6.77
N VAL A 285 -5.24 -8.89 -6.07
CA VAL A 285 -5.49 -10.12 -5.31
C VAL A 285 -5.50 -11.35 -6.24
N ILE A 286 -6.15 -11.25 -7.40
CA ILE A 286 -6.17 -12.31 -8.42
C ILE A 286 -4.76 -12.57 -8.96
N GLY A 287 -3.99 -11.52 -9.26
CA GLY A 287 -2.61 -11.63 -9.75
C GLY A 287 -1.70 -12.31 -8.74
N ILE A 288 -1.84 -11.97 -7.46
CA ILE A 288 -1.12 -12.65 -6.37
C ILE A 288 -1.50 -14.13 -6.31
N PHE A 289 -2.80 -14.46 -6.39
CA PHE A 289 -3.28 -15.84 -6.37
C PHE A 289 -2.70 -16.67 -7.51
N ILE A 290 -2.72 -16.15 -8.74
CA ILE A 290 -2.14 -16.79 -9.91
C ILE A 290 -0.63 -16.98 -9.72
N GLY A 291 0.08 -15.93 -9.28
CA GLY A 291 1.52 -15.99 -9.05
C GLY A 291 1.94 -17.02 -8.00
N LEU A 292 1.16 -17.16 -6.91
CA LEU A 292 1.37 -18.19 -5.90
C LEU A 292 1.16 -19.61 -6.45
N LYS A 293 0.13 -19.82 -7.29
CA LYS A 293 -0.07 -21.12 -7.96
C LYS A 293 1.08 -21.47 -8.90
N LEU A 294 1.56 -20.50 -9.69
CA LEU A 294 2.68 -20.70 -10.61
C LEU A 294 4.00 -21.07 -9.90
N GLN A 295 4.21 -20.58 -8.67
CA GLN A 295 5.38 -20.91 -7.87
C GLN A 295 5.28 -22.28 -7.20
N ASN A 296 4.12 -22.63 -6.66
CA ASN A 296 3.92 -23.92 -6.00
C ASN A 296 4.02 -25.11 -6.97
N GLY A 297 3.86 -24.87 -8.29
CA GLY A 297 4.04 -25.88 -9.34
C GLY A 297 5.48 -26.10 -9.81
N ARG A 298 6.49 -25.42 -9.24
CA ARG A 298 7.91 -25.62 -9.59
C ARG A 298 8.62 -26.41 -8.47
N PRO A 299 9.23 -27.58 -8.77
CA PRO A 299 10.16 -28.19 -7.83
C PRO A 299 11.38 -27.25 -7.67
N ILE A 300 11.84 -27.11 -6.43
CA ILE A 300 12.99 -26.26 -6.05
C ILE A 300 14.27 -26.79 -6.67
#